data_AF-A0A419J8E1-F1
#
_entry.id   AF-A0A419J8E1-F1
#
_cell.length_a   1.000
_cell.length_b   1.000
_cell.length_c   1.000
_cell.angle_alpha   90.00
_cell.angle_beta   90.00
_cell.angle_gamma   90.00
#
_symmetry.space_group_name_H-M   'P 1'
#
loop_
_entity.id
_entity.type
_entity.pdbx_description
1 polymer ?
#
loop_
_entity_poly.entity_id
_entity_poly.type
_entity_poly.pdbx_seq_one_letter_code
_entity_poly.pdbx_strand_id
1 'polypeptide(L)' 'MGRKHLFGILYVCLTVSVLAEVVNFHGHDLWQTIPGFSALYGFIGCIFIIAASKALGHYWLQKEEDYYD' A
#
# COMPACT_ATOMS: atom_id res chain seq x y z
N MET A 1 -13.40 -17.31 -1.42
CA MET A 1 -12.42 -16.98 -2.48
C MET A 1 -11.03 -17.31 -1.95
N GLY A 2 -10.36 -18.35 -2.45
CA GLY A 2 -9.17 -18.90 -1.80
C GLY A 2 -8.02 -17.90 -1.73
N ARG A 3 -7.35 -17.78 -0.58
CA ARG A 3 -6.25 -16.84 -0.26
C ARG A 3 -5.18 -16.73 -1.37
N LYS A 4 -4.96 -17.82 -2.11
CA LYS A 4 -4.11 -17.92 -3.31
C LYS A 4 -4.48 -16.98 -4.47
N HIS A 5 -5.77 -16.69 -4.68
CA HIS A 5 -6.23 -15.79 -5.74
C HIS A 5 -5.94 -14.32 -5.40
N LEU A 6 -6.00 -13.95 -4.12
CA LEU A 6 -5.68 -12.60 -3.67
C LEU A 6 -4.20 -12.27 -3.90
N PHE A 7 -3.31 -13.22 -3.57
CA PHE A 7 -1.88 -13.08 -3.84
C PHE A 7 -1.58 -13.02 -5.35
N GLY A 8 -2.30 -13.81 -6.16
CA GLY A 8 -2.19 -13.74 -7.62
C GLY A 8 -2.57 -12.37 -8.17
N ILE A 9 -3.70 -11.80 -7.73
CA ILE A 9 -4.13 -10.45 -8.15
C ILE A 9 -3.14 -9.39 -7.72
N LEU A 10 -2.64 -9.44 -6.48
CA LEU A 10 -1.62 -8.51 -5.98
C LEU A 10 -0.34 -8.57 -6.82
N TYR A 11 0.14 -9.78 -7.15
CA TYR A 11 1.34 -9.96 -7.94
C TYR A 11 1.15 -9.42 -9.37
N VAL A 12 -0.01 -9.67 -9.98
CA VAL A 12 -0.35 -9.14 -11.31
C VAL A 12 -0.44 -7.61 -11.30
N CYS A 13 -1.08 -7.01 -10.29
CA CYS A 13 -1.11 -5.55 -10.16
C CYS A 13 0.30 -4.97 -10.03
N LEU A 14 1.16 -5.60 -9.22
CA LEU A 14 2.54 -5.14 -9.00
C LEU A 14 3.38 -5.23 -10.28
N THR A 15 3.30 -6.34 -11.03
CA THR A 15 4.01 -6.47 -12.31
C THR A 15 3.51 -5.47 -13.35
N VAL A 16 2.19 -5.24 -13.45
CA VAL A 16 1.61 -4.25 -14.38
C VAL A 16 2.07 -2.83 -14.02
N SER A 17 2.10 -2.47 -12.73
CA SER A 17 2.60 -1.15 -12.29
C SER A 17 4.07 -0.94 -12.63
N VAL A 18 4.93 -1.95 -12.45
CA VAL A 18 6.35 -1.87 -12.83
C VAL A 18 6.50 -1.74 -14.35
N LEU A 19 5.77 -2.54 -15.13
CA LEU A 19 5.80 -2.47 -16.59
C LEU A 19 5.32 -1.11 -17.13
N ALA A 20 4.28 -0.53 -16.54
CA ALA A 20 3.78 0.79 -16.91
C ALA A 20 4.83 1.90 -16.70
N GLU A 21 5.64 1.78 -15.63
CA GLU A 21 6.78 2.69 -15.38
C GLU A 21 7.90 2.48 -16.41
N VAL A 22 8.25 1.23 -16.72
CA VAL A 22 9.29 0.90 -17.71
C VAL A 22 8.93 1.41 -19.11
N VAL A 23 7.65 1.36 -19.49
CA VAL A 23 7.17 1.85 -20.81
C VAL A 23 7.12 3.38 -20.88
N ASN A 24 6.98 4.07 -19.75
CA ASN A 24 6.94 5.53 -19.67
C ASN A 24 8.31 6.19 -19.41
N PHE A 25 9.43 5.53 -19.72
CA PHE A 25 10.78 6.11 -19.64
C PHE A 25 10.98 7.25 -20.66
N HIS A 26 10.38 8.41 -20.40
CA HIS A 26 10.77 9.70 -20.98
C HIS A 26 11.30 10.55 -19.83
N GLY A 27 12.58 10.34 -19.52
CA GLY A 27 13.25 10.94 -18.38
C GLY A 27 13.29 12.47 -18.45
N HIS A 28 12.63 13.10 -17.48
CA HIS A 28 12.88 14.49 -17.09
C HIS A 28 13.15 14.63 -15.58
N ASP A 29 12.60 13.72 -14.76
CA ASP A 29 12.70 13.80 -13.30
C ASP A 29 13.55 12.69 -12.66
N LEU A 30 14.30 13.05 -11.61
CA LEU A 30 15.14 12.14 -10.79
C LEU A 30 14.36 10.94 -10.21
N TRP A 31 13.03 11.08 -10.08
CA TRP A 31 12.13 10.05 -9.55
C TRP A 31 11.75 8.99 -10.60
N GLN A 32 11.97 9.28 -11.89
CA GLN A 32 11.75 8.34 -13.00
C GLN A 32 12.97 7.45 -13.28
N THR A 33 14.11 7.70 -12.63
CA THR A 33 15.33 6.90 -12.82
C THR A 33 15.24 5.52 -12.17
N ILE A 34 14.35 5.35 -11.18
CA ILE A 34 14.20 4.10 -10.44
C ILE A 34 12.90 3.41 -10.90
N PRO A 35 12.98 2.38 -11.77
CA PRO A 35 11.80 1.65 -12.20
C PRO A 35 11.13 0.94 -11.02
N GLY A 36 9.83 1.17 -10.84
CA GLY A 36 9.02 0.61 -9.77
C GLY A 36 8.93 1.49 -8.51
N PHE A 37 9.41 2.73 -8.56
CA PHE A 37 9.33 3.65 -7.43
C PHE A 37 7.88 3.88 -6.99
N SER A 38 6.96 4.05 -7.94
CA SER A 38 5.56 4.35 -7.64
C SER A 38 4.85 3.17 -6.99
N ALA A 39 5.19 1.94 -7.41
CA ALA A 39 4.65 0.72 -6.81
C ALA A 39 5.11 0.56 -5.36
N LEU A 40 6.40 0.81 -5.08
CA LEU A 40 6.94 0.79 -3.72
C LEU A 40 6.33 1.90 -2.86
N TYR A 41 6.23 3.12 -3.39
CA TYR A 41 5.62 4.24 -2.69
C TYR A 41 4.15 3.96 -2.33
N GLY A 42 3.36 3.46 -3.28
CA GLY A 42 1.97 3.08 -3.05
C GLY A 42 1.82 1.94 -2.04
N PHE A 43 2.69 0.94 -2.09
CA PHE A 43 2.69 -0.17 -1.13
C PHE A 43 3.01 0.29 0.29
N ILE A 44 4.07 1.09 0.45
CA ILE A 44 4.46 1.67 1.73
C ILE A 44 3.37 2.61 2.25
N GLY A 45 2.79 3.45 1.40
CA GLY A 45 1.67 4.32 1.75
C GLY A 45 0.45 3.55 2.23
N CYS A 46 0.12 2.42 1.58
CA CYS A 46 -0.98 1.55 1.99
C CYS A 46 -0.72 0.93 3.38
N ILE A 47 0.48 0.40 3.63
CA ILE A 47 0.89 -0.10 4.95
C ILE A 47 0.81 1.01 6.00
N PHE A 48 1.30 2.21 5.66
CA PHE A 48 1.30 3.35 6.56
C PHE A 48 -0.11 3.75 6.97
N ILE A 49 -1.05 3.82 6.02
CA ILE A 49 -2.46 4.09 6.30
C ILE A 49 -3.05 3.02 7.20
N ILE A 50 -2.84 1.73 6.92
CA ILE A 50 -3.35 0.64 7.76
C ILE A 50 -2.80 0.74 9.20
N ALA A 51 -1.49 0.98 9.33
CA ALA A 51 -0.83 1.11 10.62
C ALA A 51 -1.34 2.34 11.39
N ALA A 52 -1.45 3.50 10.72
CA ALA A 52 -1.98 4.73 11.30
C ALA A 52 -3.45 4.55 11.74
N SER A 53 -4.28 3.93 10.90
CA SER A 53 -5.68 3.62 11.25
C SER A 53 -5.78 2.67 12.45
N LYS A 54 -4.90 1.67 12.56
CA LYS A 54 -4.83 0.79 13.73
C LYS A 54 -4.38 1.55 14.98
N ALA A 55 -3.36 2.39 14.87
CA ALA A 55 -2.85 3.18 15.99
C ALA A 55 -3.92 4.15 16.51
N LEU A 56 -4.59 4.88 15.60
CA LEU A 56 -5.69 5.77 15.95
C LEU A 56 -6.87 5.00 16.57
N GLY A 57 -7.22 3.84 16.01
CA GLY A 57 -8.26 2.99 16.58
C GLY A 57 -7.95 2.53 18.01
N HIS A 58 -6.71 2.12 18.26
CA HIS A 58 -6.28 1.64 19.58
C HIS A 58 -6.16 2.76 20.62
N TYR A 59 -5.60 3.91 20.24
CA TYR A 59 -5.38 5.02 21.17
C TYR A 59 -6.60 5.91 21.39
N TRP A 60 -7.53 5.98 20.42
CA TRP A 60 -8.61 6.98 20.48
C TRP A 60 -10.02 6.39 20.39
N LEU A 61 -10.21 5.24 19.74
CA LEU A 61 -11.55 4.68 19.50
C LEU A 61 -11.91 3.50 20.40
N GLN A 62 -10.94 2.85 21.04
CA GLN A 62 -11.21 1.88 22.11
C GLN A 62 -11.58 2.63 23.39
N LYS A 63 -12.88 2.89 23.53
CA LYS A 63 -13.50 3.32 24.77
C LYS A 63 -13.25 2.27 25.86
N GLU A 64 -12.83 2.72 27.04
CA GLU A 64 -12.59 1.88 28.21
C GLU A 64 -13.84 1.03 28.52
N GLU A 65 -13.65 -0.23 28.87
CA GLU A 65 -14.72 -1.22 29.12
C GLU A 65 -15.65 -0.86 30.30
N ASP A 66 -15.35 0.21 31.05
CA ASP A 66 -16.10 0.65 32.23
C ASP A 66 -17.40 1.43 31.91
N TYR A 67 -17.83 1.49 30.65
CA TYR A 67 -19.10 2.17 30.28
C TYR A 67 -20.36 1.33 30.53
N TYR A 68 -20.22 0.12 31.05
CA TYR A 68 -21.34 -0.72 31.45
C TYR A 68 -21.34 -1.07 32.95
N ASP A 69 -20.44 -0.48 33.75
CA ASP A 69 -20.58 -0.42 35.21
C ASP A 69 -21.42 0.81 35.64
#